data_AF-A0A3B9HJF9-F1
#
_entry.id   AF-A0A3B9HJF9-F1
#
_cell.length_a   1.000
_cell.length_b   1.000
_cell.length_c   1.000
_cell.angle_alpha   90.00
_cell.angle_beta   90.00
_cell.angle_gamma   90.00
#
_symmetry.space_group_name_H-M   'P 1'
#
loop_
_entity.id
_entity.type
_entity.pdbx_description
1 polymer ?
#
loop_
_entity_poly.entity_id
_entity_poly.type
_entity_poly.pdbx_seq_one_letter_code
_entity_poly.pdbx_strand_id
1 'polypeptide(L)'
;SLVGSYATILATLYAGIIALMVFLRQQDLLGGPSFTIIVFLSVILLALLTLAYYYLYLVVDLLRNRRIMRRLVRYIEVLSFYSPADFTRIFLLSLLRYSVFSAQYLILLRLFGVHLQIGEGWTAVSVIFLAQTALPSFTVAELFTRGNISLYFLRYYTDNTGAILAASTSLWLLNLIFPAVAGYFFILRKNFFKTRNQ
;
A
#
# COMPACT_ATOMS: atom_id res chain seq x y z
N SER A 1 12.83 -1.43 -7.48
CA SER A 1 13.79 -0.45 -6.94
C SER A 1 13.27 0.04 -5.60
N LEU A 2 14.15 0.53 -4.71
CA LEU A 2 13.75 1.15 -3.44
C LEU A 2 12.75 2.29 -3.68
N VAL A 3 13.01 3.15 -4.67
CA VAL A 3 12.16 4.30 -5.06
C VAL A 3 10.72 3.90 -5.36
N GLY A 4 10.50 2.82 -6.12
CA GLY A 4 9.15 2.35 -6.44
C GLY A 4 8.40 1.80 -5.22
N SER A 5 9.10 1.21 -4.25
CA SER A 5 8.51 0.79 -2.98
C SER A 5 8.04 2.00 -2.17
N TYR A 6 8.90 3.01 -2.02
CA TYR A 6 8.55 4.27 -1.35
C TYR A 6 7.37 4.98 -2.00
N ALA A 7 7.38 5.09 -3.33
CA ALA A 7 6.29 5.72 -4.07
C ALA A 7 4.96 4.97 -3.90
N THR A 8 4.98 3.65 -3.76
CA THR A 8 3.75 2.90 -3.47
C THR A 8 3.30 3.05 -2.02
N ILE A 9 4.20 3.08 -1.05
CA ILE A 9 3.83 3.39 0.34
C ILE A 9 3.15 4.75 0.38
N LEU A 10 3.71 5.75 -0.31
CA LEU A 10 3.08 7.07 -0.44
C LEU A 10 1.72 6.98 -1.13
N ALA A 11 1.58 6.29 -2.26
CA ALA A 11 0.29 6.11 -2.92
C ALA A 11 -0.77 5.49 -1.97
N THR A 12 -0.38 4.46 -1.19
CA THR A 12 -1.24 3.84 -0.18
C THR A 12 -1.60 4.79 0.95
N LEU A 13 -0.65 5.61 1.44
CA LEU A 13 -0.92 6.62 2.47
C LEU A 13 -1.93 7.66 1.96
N TYR A 14 -1.77 8.16 0.74
CA TYR A 14 -2.70 9.14 0.15
C TYR A 14 -4.11 8.57 0.00
N ALA A 15 -4.22 7.45 -0.73
CA ALA A 15 -5.51 6.82 -0.97
C ALA A 15 -6.17 6.37 0.35
N GLY A 16 -5.38 5.83 1.26
CA GLY A 16 -5.81 5.38 2.57
C GLY A 16 -6.32 6.51 3.47
N ILE A 17 -5.59 7.63 3.58
CA ILE A 17 -5.99 8.78 4.41
C ILE A 17 -7.27 9.41 3.87
N ILE A 18 -7.39 9.57 2.55
CA ILE A 18 -8.62 10.06 1.91
C ILE A 18 -9.78 9.10 2.20
N ALA A 19 -9.57 7.81 1.99
CA ALA A 19 -10.59 6.80 2.26
C ALA A 19 -10.97 6.73 3.74
N LEU A 20 -10.03 6.95 4.66
CA LEU A 20 -10.33 6.99 6.09
C LEU A 20 -11.27 8.15 6.43
N MET A 21 -11.07 9.33 5.85
CA MET A 21 -12.00 10.46 6.01
C MET A 21 -13.39 10.11 5.48
N VAL A 22 -13.46 9.50 4.29
CA VAL A 22 -14.73 9.06 3.69
C VAL A 22 -15.40 8.00 4.56
N PHE A 23 -14.66 7.03 5.06
CA PHE A 23 -15.14 5.96 5.94
C PHE A 23 -15.70 6.51 7.25
N LEU A 24 -14.95 7.38 7.93
CA LEU A 24 -15.37 8.02 9.18
C LEU A 24 -16.67 8.82 8.99
N ARG A 25 -16.83 9.44 7.82
CA ARG A 25 -18.05 10.18 7.46
C ARG A 25 -19.22 9.27 7.12
N GLN A 26 -18.99 8.20 6.35
CA GLN A 26 -20.03 7.23 5.93
C GLN A 26 -20.62 6.49 7.12
N GLN A 27 -19.77 6.10 8.08
CA GLN A 27 -20.15 5.31 9.24
C GLN A 27 -20.54 6.18 10.46
N ASP A 28 -20.60 7.51 10.28
CA ASP A 28 -20.91 8.51 11.31
C ASP A 28 -20.16 8.29 12.65
N LEU A 29 -18.88 7.92 12.56
CA LEU A 29 -18.08 7.50 13.72
C LEU A 29 -17.58 8.68 14.56
N LEU A 30 -17.70 9.90 14.06
CA LEU A 30 -17.17 11.10 14.68
C LEU A 30 -18.18 12.24 14.59
N GLY A 31 -18.36 12.95 15.71
CA GLY A 31 -19.13 14.20 15.73
C GLY A 31 -18.47 15.28 14.86
N GLY A 32 -19.28 16.27 14.44
CA GLY A 32 -18.86 17.35 13.51
C GLY A 32 -17.55 18.08 13.87
N PRO A 33 -17.35 18.52 15.13
CA PRO A 33 -16.11 19.20 15.52
C PRO A 33 -14.87 18.31 15.41
N SER A 34 -14.95 17.07 15.92
CA SER A 34 -13.85 16.10 15.86
C SER A 34 -13.51 15.69 14.43
N PHE A 35 -14.53 15.51 13.58
CA PHE A 35 -14.35 15.24 12.16
C PHE A 35 -13.59 16.36 11.45
N THR A 36 -13.98 17.62 11.69
CA THR A 36 -13.32 18.79 11.08
C THR A 36 -11.84 18.87 11.46
N ILE A 37 -11.51 18.64 12.74
CA ILE A 37 -10.11 18.62 13.22
C ILE A 37 -9.31 17.52 12.52
N ILE A 38 -9.87 16.31 12.41
CA ILE A 38 -9.20 15.17 11.76
C ILE A 38 -8.97 15.44 10.28
N VAL A 39 -9.94 16.03 9.57
CA VAL A 39 -9.78 16.43 8.17
C VAL A 39 -8.64 17.44 8.04
N PHE A 40 -8.61 18.48 8.89
CA PHE A 40 -7.56 19.49 8.87
C PHE A 40 -6.16 18.90 9.11
N LEU A 41 -6.02 18.06 10.14
CA LEU A 41 -4.75 17.36 10.43
C LEU A 41 -4.33 16.44 9.29
N SER A 42 -5.29 15.76 8.66
CA SER A 42 -5.00 14.88 7.53
C SER A 42 -4.53 15.64 6.29
N VAL A 43 -5.11 16.81 6.01
CA VAL A 43 -4.64 17.69 4.92
C VAL A 43 -3.22 18.17 5.17
N ILE A 44 -2.90 18.59 6.40
CA ILE A 44 -1.54 18.97 6.78
C ILE A 44 -0.58 17.79 6.59
N LEU A 45 -0.95 16.59 7.06
CA LEU A 45 -0.13 15.40 6.91
C LEU A 45 0.13 15.06 5.44
N LEU A 46 -0.89 15.11 4.60
CA LEU A 46 -0.74 14.86 3.16
C LEU A 46 0.19 15.89 2.51
N ALA A 47 0.04 17.18 2.84
CA ALA A 47 0.93 18.23 2.34
C ALA A 47 2.39 18.00 2.77
N LEU A 48 2.63 17.64 4.03
CA LEU A 48 3.97 17.29 4.53
C LEU A 48 4.55 16.07 3.82
N LEU A 49 3.74 15.04 3.55
CA LEU A 49 4.16 13.88 2.77
C LEU A 49 4.48 14.24 1.32
N THR A 50 3.72 15.15 0.68
CA THR A 50 4.05 15.67 -0.66
C THR A 50 5.40 16.36 -0.66
N LEU A 51 5.59 17.27 0.30
CA LEU A 51 6.83 18.05 0.41
C LEU A 51 8.02 17.12 0.68
N ALA A 52 7.89 16.17 1.61
CA ALA A 52 8.94 15.20 1.89
C ALA A 52 9.32 14.34 0.66
N TYR A 53 8.35 14.02 -0.20
CA TYR A 53 8.60 13.26 -1.42
C TYR A 53 9.37 14.04 -2.47
N TYR A 54 8.95 15.28 -2.79
CA TYR A 54 9.61 16.11 -3.81
C TYR A 54 10.91 16.74 -3.31
N TYR A 55 10.98 17.11 -2.04
CA TYR A 55 12.16 17.72 -1.41
C TYR A 55 13.01 16.70 -0.65
N LEU A 56 12.93 15.41 -1.02
CA LEU A 56 13.74 14.36 -0.41
C LEU A 56 15.23 14.72 -0.44
N TYR A 57 15.69 15.42 -1.49
CA TYR A 57 17.08 15.91 -1.59
C TYR A 57 17.44 16.94 -0.49
N LEU A 58 16.54 17.87 -0.11
CA LEU A 58 16.78 18.84 0.97
C LEU A 58 16.80 18.15 2.33
N VAL A 59 15.91 17.17 2.53
CA VAL A 59 15.89 16.36 3.76
C VAL A 59 17.22 15.63 3.92
N VAL A 60 17.77 15.08 2.84
CA VAL A 60 19.09 14.43 2.86
C VAL A 60 20.21 15.40 3.20
N ASP A 61 20.20 16.58 2.60
CA ASP A 61 21.26 17.57 2.80
C ASP A 61 21.26 18.14 4.22
N LEU A 62 20.08 18.40 4.78
CA LEU A 62 19.92 18.82 6.19
C LEU A 62 20.42 17.76 7.17
N LEU A 63 20.24 16.47 6.84
CA LEU A 63 20.65 15.33 7.67
C LEU A 63 22.10 14.91 7.42
N ARG A 64 22.75 15.39 6.35
CA ARG A 64 24.14 15.08 5.97
C ARG A 64 25.15 15.44 7.06
N ASN A 65 24.86 16.48 7.84
CA ASN A 65 25.75 16.96 8.90
C ASN A 65 25.63 16.15 10.22
N ARG A 66 24.74 15.14 10.31
CA ARG A 66 24.59 14.28 11.49
C ARG A 66 25.32 12.95 11.29
N ARG A 67 26.29 12.67 12.18
CA ARG A 67 27.19 11.49 12.14
C ARG A 67 26.43 10.15 12.09
N ILE A 68 25.24 10.08 12.69
CA ILE A 68 24.36 8.91 12.78
C ILE A 68 23.71 8.56 11.42
N MET A 69 23.56 9.53 10.52
CA MET A 69 22.80 9.38 9.27
C MET A 69 23.66 9.19 8.03
N ARG A 70 24.99 9.11 8.15
CA ARG A 70 25.89 8.87 7.00
C ARG A 70 25.61 7.57 6.24
N ARG A 71 25.10 6.52 6.92
CA ARG A 71 24.63 5.29 6.25
C ARG A 71 23.37 5.56 5.42
N LEU A 72 22.39 6.29 5.96
CA LEU A 72 21.16 6.68 5.27
C LEU A 72 21.44 7.57 4.06
N VAL A 73 22.32 8.57 4.20
CA VAL A 73 22.72 9.49 3.12
C VAL A 73 23.21 8.73 1.88
N ARG A 74 24.02 7.66 2.04
CA ARG A 74 24.53 6.87 0.91
C ARG A 74 23.43 6.12 0.14
N TYR A 75 22.33 5.73 0.80
CA TYR A 75 21.17 5.12 0.13
C TYR A 75 20.29 6.14 -0.59
N ILE A 76 20.28 7.39 -0.12
CA ILE A 76 19.43 8.47 -0.66
C ILE A 76 20.17 9.32 -1.70
N GLU A 77 21.50 9.27 -1.75
CA GLU A 77 22.31 9.89 -2.80
C GLU A 77 22.05 9.26 -4.19
N VAL A 78 21.60 8.00 -4.24
CA VAL A 78 21.11 7.38 -5.49
C VAL A 78 19.77 7.99 -5.94
N LEU A 79 18.98 8.51 -5.00
CA LEU A 79 17.70 9.17 -5.27
C LEU A 79 17.88 10.61 -5.79
N SER A 80 19.00 11.29 -5.52
CA SER A 80 19.27 12.66 -6.03
C SER A 80 19.56 12.73 -7.53
N PHE A 81 19.71 11.59 -8.21
CA PHE A 81 19.84 11.54 -9.67
C PHE A 81 18.51 11.56 -10.42
N TYR A 82 17.37 11.48 -9.71
CA TYR A 82 16.04 11.50 -10.34
C TYR A 82 15.52 12.92 -10.50
N SER A 83 15.02 13.24 -11.69
CA SER A 83 14.35 14.51 -11.93
C SER A 83 12.96 14.53 -11.27
N PRO A 84 12.39 15.72 -10.97
CA PRO A 84 11.00 15.82 -10.50
C PRO A 84 9.99 15.11 -11.41
N ALA A 85 10.23 15.09 -12.73
CA ALA A 85 9.40 14.39 -13.69
C ALA A 85 9.45 12.86 -13.52
N ASP A 86 10.60 12.30 -13.13
CA ASP A 86 10.73 10.88 -12.84
C ASP A 86 9.98 10.51 -11.56
N PHE A 87 10.03 11.35 -10.53
CA PHE A 87 9.23 11.15 -9.31
C PHE A 87 7.74 11.13 -9.60
N THR A 88 7.24 12.02 -10.47
CA THR A 88 5.83 12.00 -10.88
C THR A 88 5.48 10.73 -11.66
N ARG A 89 6.31 10.32 -12.63
CA ARG A 89 6.09 9.07 -13.39
C ARG A 89 6.05 7.84 -12.48
N ILE A 90 6.99 7.74 -11.54
CA ILE A 90 7.06 6.63 -10.58
C ILE A 90 5.83 6.65 -9.66
N PHE A 91 5.38 7.83 -9.23
CA PHE A 91 4.17 7.97 -8.41
C PHE A 91 2.90 7.54 -9.17
N LEU A 92 2.74 7.95 -10.44
CA LEU A 92 1.63 7.52 -11.29
C LEU A 92 1.61 6.00 -11.53
N LEU A 93 2.78 5.40 -11.79
CA LEU A 93 2.90 3.94 -11.89
C LEU A 93 2.54 3.25 -10.55
N SER A 94 2.88 3.89 -9.44
CA SER A 94 2.55 3.38 -8.09
C SER A 94 1.05 3.47 -7.80
N LEU A 95 0.38 4.55 -8.24
CA LEU A 95 -1.08 4.67 -8.19
C LEU A 95 -1.76 3.60 -9.04
N LEU A 96 -1.28 3.36 -10.27
CA LEU A 96 -1.83 2.30 -11.12
C LEU A 96 -1.68 0.92 -10.44
N ARG A 97 -0.49 0.65 -9.89
CA ARG A 97 -0.22 -0.59 -9.16
C ARG A 97 -1.17 -0.74 -7.96
N TYR A 98 -1.34 0.32 -7.19
CA TYR A 98 -2.30 0.37 -6.08
C TYR A 98 -3.71 0.07 -6.56
N SER A 99 -4.17 0.71 -7.63
CA SER A 99 -5.50 0.48 -8.20
C SER A 99 -5.72 -0.95 -8.65
N VAL A 100 -4.71 -1.60 -9.25
CA VAL A 100 -4.78 -3.02 -9.62
C VAL A 100 -4.95 -3.90 -8.38
N PHE A 101 -4.16 -3.69 -7.32
CA PHE A 101 -4.30 -4.45 -6.07
C PHE A 101 -5.66 -4.25 -5.40
N SER A 102 -6.17 -3.01 -5.38
CA SER A 102 -7.49 -2.72 -4.85
C SER A 102 -8.59 -3.38 -5.67
N ALA A 103 -8.52 -3.32 -7.00
CA ALA A 103 -9.46 -3.97 -7.89
C ALA A 103 -9.44 -5.50 -7.73
N GLN A 104 -8.27 -6.12 -7.60
CA GLN A 104 -8.14 -7.56 -7.30
C GLN A 104 -8.89 -7.92 -6.02
N TYR A 105 -8.74 -7.11 -4.96
CA TYR A 105 -9.43 -7.39 -3.70
C TYR A 105 -10.96 -7.24 -3.84
N LEU A 106 -11.43 -6.21 -4.54
CA LEU A 106 -12.87 -6.00 -4.80
C LEU A 106 -13.48 -7.14 -5.61
N ILE A 107 -12.76 -7.63 -6.62
CA ILE A 107 -13.18 -8.79 -7.42
C ILE A 107 -13.31 -10.01 -6.52
N LEU A 108 -12.31 -10.28 -5.67
CA LEU A 108 -12.36 -11.40 -4.73
C LEU A 108 -13.53 -11.28 -3.75
N LEU A 109 -13.74 -10.11 -3.16
CA LEU A 109 -14.90 -9.86 -2.28
C LEU A 109 -16.22 -10.20 -2.99
N ARG A 110 -16.40 -9.71 -4.22
CA ARG A 110 -17.60 -10.02 -5.02
C ARG A 110 -17.71 -11.51 -5.35
N LEU A 111 -16.61 -12.18 -5.68
CA LEU A 111 -16.58 -13.62 -5.96
C LEU A 111 -16.98 -14.47 -4.75
N PHE A 112 -16.61 -14.05 -3.54
CA PHE A 112 -16.99 -14.73 -2.30
C PHE A 112 -18.37 -14.33 -1.76
N GLY A 113 -19.13 -13.51 -2.51
CA GLY A 113 -20.51 -13.14 -2.16
C GLY A 113 -20.65 -11.87 -1.32
N VAL A 114 -19.61 -11.02 -1.27
CA VAL A 114 -19.69 -9.69 -0.65
C VAL A 114 -20.01 -8.65 -1.73
N HIS A 115 -21.28 -8.23 -1.78
CA HIS A 115 -21.79 -7.29 -2.77
C HIS A 115 -21.84 -5.86 -2.20
N LEU A 116 -20.74 -5.12 -2.35
CA LEU A 116 -20.67 -3.71 -1.96
C LEU A 116 -20.90 -2.79 -3.17
N GLN A 117 -21.39 -1.58 -2.90
CA GLN A 117 -21.30 -0.52 -3.89
C GLN A 117 -19.81 -0.25 -4.17
N ILE A 118 -19.49 0.13 -5.41
CA ILE A 118 -18.10 0.34 -5.84
C ILE A 118 -17.40 1.35 -4.91
N GLY A 119 -18.06 2.46 -4.55
CA GLY A 119 -17.50 3.47 -3.66
C GLY A 119 -17.20 2.94 -2.25
N GLU A 120 -18.14 2.21 -1.63
CA GLU A 120 -17.97 1.59 -0.31
C GLU A 120 -16.83 0.57 -0.30
N GLY A 121 -16.79 -0.28 -1.33
CA GLY A 121 -15.73 -1.26 -1.49
C GLY A 121 -14.36 -0.60 -1.62
N TRP A 122 -14.22 0.39 -2.50
CA TRP A 122 -12.96 1.13 -2.66
C TRP A 122 -12.53 1.80 -1.35
N THR A 123 -13.46 2.44 -0.64
CA THR A 123 -13.20 3.04 0.67
C THR A 123 -12.70 1.99 1.67
N ALA A 124 -13.43 0.88 1.84
CA ALA A 124 -13.07 -0.18 2.78
C ALA A 124 -11.69 -0.78 2.47
N VAL A 125 -11.45 -1.16 1.22
CA VAL A 125 -10.16 -1.73 0.78
C VAL A 125 -9.00 -0.76 1.00
N SER A 126 -9.22 0.52 0.71
CA SER A 126 -8.19 1.55 0.87
C SER A 126 -7.81 1.76 2.34
N VAL A 127 -8.78 1.76 3.24
CA VAL A 127 -8.53 1.85 4.69
C VAL A 127 -7.86 0.58 5.23
N ILE A 128 -8.25 -0.60 4.73
CA ILE A 128 -7.58 -1.86 5.07
C ILE A 128 -6.10 -1.82 4.67
N PHE A 129 -5.77 -1.35 3.46
CA PHE A 129 -4.39 -1.23 3.01
C PHE A 129 -3.60 -0.19 3.81
N LEU A 130 -4.24 0.92 4.22
CA LEU A 130 -3.63 1.90 5.12
C LEU A 130 -3.25 1.26 6.47
N ALA A 131 -4.19 0.56 7.09
CA ALA A 131 -3.99 -0.10 8.38
C ALA A 131 -2.89 -1.19 8.30
N GLN A 132 -2.86 -1.95 7.20
CA GLN A 132 -1.79 -2.93 6.95
C GLN A 132 -0.42 -2.29 6.75
N THR A 133 -0.36 -1.07 6.22
CA THR A 133 0.91 -0.35 6.01
C THR A 133 1.49 0.18 7.33
N ALA A 134 0.64 0.51 8.31
CA ALA A 134 1.07 1.03 9.60
C ALA A 134 1.59 -0.06 10.56
N LEU A 135 1.20 -1.32 10.37
CA LEU A 135 1.56 -2.40 11.28
C LEU A 135 2.85 -3.12 10.87
N PRO A 136 3.79 -3.35 11.80
CA PRO A 136 5.01 -4.11 11.52
C PRO A 136 4.67 -5.57 11.19
N SER A 137 5.30 -6.09 10.14
CA SER A 137 5.01 -7.42 9.60
C SER A 137 5.93 -8.48 10.23
N PHE A 138 5.34 -9.44 10.96
CA PHE A 138 6.01 -10.68 11.37
C PHE A 138 5.36 -11.85 10.62
N THR A 139 6.14 -12.72 9.99
CA THR A 139 5.70 -13.58 8.86
C THR A 139 4.47 -14.45 9.13
N VAL A 140 4.34 -15.07 10.30
CA VAL A 140 3.14 -15.87 10.66
C VAL A 140 1.99 -14.99 11.16
N ALA A 141 2.31 -13.87 11.83
CA ALA A 141 1.31 -12.90 12.26
C ALA A 141 0.68 -12.15 11.07
N GLU A 142 1.34 -12.11 9.91
CA GLU A 142 0.84 -11.38 8.73
C GLU A 142 -0.51 -11.89 8.21
N LEU A 143 -0.73 -13.21 8.17
CA LEU A 143 -2.01 -13.74 7.68
C LEU A 143 -3.15 -13.41 8.65
N PHE A 144 -2.92 -13.63 9.95
CA PHE A 144 -3.90 -13.33 10.99
C PHE A 144 -4.20 -11.83 11.11
N THR A 145 -3.18 -10.98 11.02
CA THR A 145 -3.36 -9.53 11.07
C THR A 145 -4.15 -9.03 9.87
N ARG A 146 -3.84 -9.48 8.65
CA ARG A 146 -4.59 -9.10 7.43
C ARG A 146 -6.06 -9.50 7.51
N GLY A 147 -6.33 -10.73 7.95
CA GLY A 147 -7.69 -11.22 8.15
C GLY A 147 -8.46 -10.38 9.17
N ASN A 148 -7.87 -10.11 10.34
CA ASN A 148 -8.51 -9.32 11.39
C ASN A 148 -8.75 -7.87 11.00
N ILE A 149 -7.79 -7.22 10.32
CA ILE A 149 -7.97 -5.85 9.81
C ILE A 149 -9.10 -5.81 8.78
N SER A 150 -9.14 -6.81 7.89
CA SER A 150 -10.19 -6.91 6.88
C SER A 150 -11.56 -7.09 7.52
N LEU A 151 -11.67 -7.98 8.50
CA LEU A 151 -12.89 -8.17 9.29
C LEU A 151 -13.32 -6.89 10.00
N TYR A 152 -12.39 -6.18 10.65
CA TYR A 152 -12.71 -4.96 11.38
C TYR A 152 -13.41 -3.92 10.49
N PHE A 153 -12.88 -3.64 9.30
CA PHE A 153 -13.44 -2.62 8.42
C PHE A 153 -14.62 -3.12 7.58
N LEU A 154 -14.60 -4.38 7.08
CA LEU A 154 -15.67 -4.89 6.23
C LEU A 154 -16.93 -5.27 6.99
N ARG A 155 -16.86 -5.51 8.31
CA ARG A 155 -18.04 -5.75 9.14
C ARG A 155 -19.00 -4.57 9.25
N TYR A 156 -18.56 -3.36 8.91
CA TYR A 156 -19.46 -2.21 8.77
C TYR A 156 -20.38 -2.31 7.54
N TYR A 157 -20.06 -3.21 6.60
CA TYR A 157 -20.80 -3.34 5.34
C TYR A 157 -21.40 -4.73 5.13
N THR A 158 -20.88 -5.78 5.78
CA THR A 158 -21.40 -7.15 5.65
C THR A 158 -21.09 -8.01 6.88
N ASP A 159 -22.02 -8.89 7.23
CA ASP A 159 -21.85 -9.89 8.30
C ASP A 159 -21.18 -11.19 7.81
N ASN A 160 -20.90 -11.32 6.51
CA ASN A 160 -20.32 -12.53 5.93
C ASN A 160 -18.80 -12.62 6.21
N THR A 161 -18.45 -12.93 7.46
CA THR A 161 -17.07 -13.06 7.93
C THR A 161 -16.27 -14.12 7.18
N GLY A 162 -16.91 -15.24 6.81
CA GLY A 162 -16.30 -16.30 6.02
C GLY A 162 -15.85 -15.80 4.65
N ALA A 163 -16.69 -15.03 3.95
CA ALA A 163 -16.34 -14.45 2.67
C ALA A 163 -15.23 -13.40 2.76
N ILE A 164 -15.22 -12.57 3.82
CA ILE A 164 -14.16 -11.59 4.06
C ILE A 164 -12.81 -12.29 4.24
N LEU A 165 -12.76 -13.33 5.07
CA LEU A 165 -11.53 -14.09 5.32
C LEU A 165 -11.07 -14.82 4.06
N ALA A 166 -11.97 -15.48 3.33
CA ALA A 166 -11.65 -16.16 2.08
C ALA A 166 -11.09 -15.19 1.04
N ALA A 167 -11.68 -14.00 0.89
CA ALA A 167 -11.19 -12.97 -0.03
C ALA A 167 -9.79 -12.46 0.37
N SER A 168 -9.58 -12.15 1.65
CA SER A 168 -8.30 -11.64 2.17
C SER A 168 -7.17 -12.66 2.03
N THR A 169 -7.44 -13.92 2.40
CA THR A 169 -6.48 -15.03 2.25
C THR A 169 -6.18 -15.33 0.79
N SER A 170 -7.21 -15.32 -0.09
CA SER A 170 -7.01 -15.53 -1.52
C SER A 170 -6.15 -14.45 -2.15
N LEU A 171 -6.36 -13.19 -1.77
CA LEU A 171 -5.53 -12.08 -2.24
C LEU A 171 -4.06 -12.27 -1.82
N TRP A 172 -3.82 -12.65 -0.57
CA TRP A 172 -2.48 -12.93 -0.07
C TRP A 172 -1.82 -14.11 -0.82
N LEU A 173 -2.56 -15.20 -1.03
CA LEU A 173 -2.08 -16.35 -1.79
C LEU A 173 -1.76 -16.00 -3.24
N LEU A 174 -2.63 -15.25 -3.93
CA LEU A 174 -2.35 -14.81 -5.30
C LEU A 174 -1.08 -13.96 -5.37
N ASN A 175 -0.92 -13.02 -4.43
CA ASN A 175 0.27 -12.18 -4.35
C ASN A 175 1.55 -12.96 -4.01
N LEU A 176 1.46 -14.14 -3.40
CA LEU A 176 2.59 -15.04 -3.14
C LEU A 176 2.87 -15.98 -4.31
N ILE A 177 1.83 -16.56 -4.90
CA ILE A 177 1.92 -17.57 -5.96
C ILE A 177 2.43 -16.96 -7.26
N PHE A 178 1.90 -15.80 -7.68
CA PHE A 178 2.32 -15.19 -8.95
C PHE A 178 3.83 -14.94 -9.04
N PRO A 179 4.49 -14.32 -8.03
CA PRO A 179 5.94 -14.17 -8.03
C PRO A 179 6.69 -15.51 -7.98
N ALA A 180 6.21 -16.48 -7.19
CA ALA A 180 6.85 -17.78 -7.04
C ALA A 180 6.85 -18.58 -8.36
N VAL A 181 5.70 -18.60 -9.04
CA VAL A 181 5.54 -19.26 -10.35
C VAL A 181 6.40 -18.57 -11.41
N ALA A 182 6.37 -17.23 -11.48
CA ALA A 182 7.22 -16.49 -12.41
C ALA A 182 8.71 -16.81 -12.16
N GLY A 183 9.15 -16.80 -10.90
CA GLY A 183 10.53 -17.15 -10.52
C GLY A 183 10.93 -18.56 -10.94
N TYR A 184 10.03 -19.54 -10.74
CA TYR A 184 10.25 -20.92 -11.16
C TYR A 184 10.46 -21.05 -12.67
N PHE A 185 9.63 -20.39 -13.49
CA PHE A 185 9.80 -20.38 -14.95
C PHE A 185 11.15 -19.81 -15.41
N PHE A 186 11.63 -18.73 -14.76
CA PHE A 186 12.94 -18.14 -15.08
C PHE A 186 14.11 -19.07 -14.72
N ILE A 187 14.03 -19.79 -13.60
CA ILE A 187 15.08 -20.74 -13.17
C ILE A 187 15.17 -21.91 -14.15
N LEU A 188 14.03 -22.51 -14.53
CA LEU A 188 14.00 -23.60 -15.50
C LEU A 188 14.66 -23.16 -16.81
N ARG A 189 14.30 -21.98 -17.35
CA ARG A 189 14.92 -21.46 -18.58
C ARG A 189 16.44 -21.35 -18.45
N LYS A 190 16.96 -20.84 -17.33
CA LYS A 190 18.41 -20.69 -17.15
C LYS A 190 19.15 -22.02 -17.08
N ASN A 191 18.54 -23.05 -16.46
CA ASN A 191 19.14 -24.38 -16.40
C ASN A 191 19.13 -25.09 -17.77
N PHE A 192 18.09 -24.93 -18.59
CA PHE A 192 18.04 -25.50 -19.95
C PHE A 192 19.13 -24.97 -20.90
N PHE A 193 19.58 -23.70 -20.74
CA PHE A 193 20.69 -23.15 -21.53
C PHE A 193 22.08 -23.51 -20.99
N LYS A 194 22.20 -23.90 -19.72
CA LYS A 194 23.49 -24.29 -19.13
C LYS A 194 23.89 -25.73 -19.49
N THR A 195 22.91 -26.61 -19.69
CA THR A 195 23.14 -28.03 -20.05
C THR A 195 23.44 -28.26 -21.54
N ARG A 196 23.33 -27.23 -22.40
CA ARG A 196 23.53 -27.34 -23.85
C ARG A 196 24.90 -26.85 -24.35
N ASN A 197 25.73 -26.30 -23.45
CA ASN A 197 27.08 -25.79 -23.71
C ASN A 197 28.17 -26.63 -23.02
N GLN A 198 27.87 -27.89 -22.68
CA GLN A 198 28.85 -28.94 -22.40
C GLN A 198 28.65 -30.05 -23.43
#